data_AF-A0A5B9EBZ3-F1
#
_entry.id   AF-A0A5B9EBZ3-F1
#
_cell.length_a   1.000
_cell.length_b   1.000
_cell.length_c   1.000
_cell.angle_alpha   90.00
_cell.angle_beta   90.00
_cell.angle_gamma   90.00
#
_symmetry.space_group_name_H-M   'P 1'
#
loop_
_entity.id
_entity.type
_entity.pdbx_description
1 polymer ?
#
loop_
_entity_poly.entity_id
_entity_poly.type
_entity_poly.pdbx_seq_one_letter_code
_entity_poly.pdbx_strand_id
1 'polypeptide(L)'
;MHPWIYPVRSGSENHFALQTLPEFFSESSDYIIVAQDAIEVQDIRNAPAFSMGAFLAMVDEANIFPTISVYTREGYNRKHARLLYMNAAALRVWKAMGKHPREIGTQHRPPNSAVLAFGTPFGA
;
A
#
# COMPACT_ATOMS: atom_id res chain seq x y z
N MET A 1 -13.07 -13.55 -26.72
CA MET A 1 -11.90 -12.76 -26.31
C MET A 1 -12.33 -11.29 -26.32
N HIS A 2 -12.51 -10.68 -25.16
CA HIS A 2 -12.90 -9.26 -25.05
C HIS A 2 -11.81 -8.55 -24.23
N PRO A 3 -11.23 -7.44 -24.72
CA PRO A 3 -10.29 -6.65 -23.94
C PRO A 3 -11.08 -5.87 -22.88
N TRP A 4 -10.70 -6.04 -21.61
CA TRP A 4 -11.35 -5.35 -20.50
C TRP A 4 -10.76 -3.94 -20.35
N ILE A 5 -11.55 -2.96 -20.75
CA ILE A 5 -11.32 -1.53 -20.56
C ILE A 5 -11.67 -1.23 -19.09
N TYR A 6 -10.67 -0.86 -18.28
CA TYR A 6 -10.92 -0.18 -17.01
C TYR A 6 -11.65 1.14 -17.33
N PRO A 7 -12.75 1.50 -16.65
CA PRO A 7 -13.33 2.82 -16.83
C PRO A 7 -12.27 3.86 -16.43
N VAL A 8 -11.75 4.57 -17.42
CA VAL A 8 -10.86 5.72 -17.26
C VAL A 8 -11.68 6.83 -16.62
N ARG A 9 -11.55 7.00 -15.30
CA ARG A 9 -11.87 8.27 -14.66
C ARG A 9 -10.64 9.16 -14.84
N SER A 10 -10.88 10.30 -15.49
CA SER A 10 -9.92 11.30 -15.97
C SER A 10 -8.59 11.37 -15.19
N GLY A 11 -7.47 11.19 -15.89
CA GLY A 11 -6.08 11.22 -15.38
C GLY A 11 -5.59 12.58 -14.85
N SER A 12 -6.49 13.52 -14.57
CA SER A 12 -6.18 14.80 -13.92
C SER A 12 -6.30 14.69 -12.40
N GLU A 13 -7.30 13.98 -11.87
CA GLU A 13 -7.60 13.97 -10.43
C GLU A 13 -6.52 13.26 -9.60
N ASN A 14 -5.91 12.21 -10.15
CA ASN A 14 -4.89 11.41 -9.44
C ASN A 14 -3.55 12.14 -9.34
N HIS A 15 -3.20 12.94 -10.35
CA HIS A 15 -1.96 13.73 -10.36
C HIS A 15 -2.03 14.87 -9.33
N PHE A 16 -3.20 15.50 -9.18
CA PHE A 16 -3.42 16.50 -8.14
C PHE A 16 -3.52 15.92 -6.73
N ALA A 17 -4.05 14.71 -6.56
CA ALA A 17 -4.18 14.05 -5.25
C ALA A 17 -2.82 13.76 -4.59
N LEU A 18 -1.77 13.56 -5.40
CA LEU A 18 -0.41 13.31 -4.92
C LEU A 18 0.41 14.62 -4.81
N GLN A 19 0.11 15.64 -5.62
CA GLN A 19 0.83 16.94 -5.62
C GLN A 19 0.34 18.00 -4.62
N THR A 20 -0.90 17.94 -4.10
CA THR A 20 -1.50 19.03 -3.30
C THR A 20 -1.42 18.85 -1.78
N LEU A 21 -0.52 18.01 -1.25
CA LEU A 21 -0.51 17.75 0.19
C LEU A 21 0.58 18.54 0.92
N PRO A 22 0.22 19.28 2.00
CA PRO A 22 1.14 20.14 2.74
C PRO A 22 2.31 19.35 3.33
N GLU A 23 3.36 20.09 3.68
CA GLU A 23 4.55 19.70 4.46
C GLU A 23 4.22 19.00 5.79
N PHE A 24 3.64 17.82 5.74
CA PHE A 24 3.58 16.86 6.84
C PHE A 24 4.57 15.75 6.56
N PHE A 25 5.84 16.12 6.36
CA PHE A 25 6.96 15.30 6.80
C PHE A 25 7.05 15.35 8.32
N SER A 26 5.94 15.07 9.02
CA SER A 26 6.00 14.84 10.45
C SER A 26 6.48 13.40 10.64
N GLU A 27 7.63 13.28 11.29
CA GLU A 27 8.38 12.08 11.63
C GLU A 27 7.61 11.06 12.50
N SER A 28 6.40 10.65 12.13
CA SER A 28 5.86 9.42 12.69
C SER A 28 6.38 8.27 11.84
N SER A 29 7.43 7.58 12.31
CA SER A 29 7.90 6.31 11.74
C SER A 29 6.89 5.17 11.92
N ASP A 30 5.68 5.48 12.38
CA ASP A 30 4.65 4.52 12.71
C ASP A 30 4.05 3.91 11.45
N TYR A 31 4.04 2.59 11.43
CA TYR A 31 3.36 1.75 10.46
C TYR A 31 1.90 1.58 10.86
N ILE A 32 1.01 1.71 9.90
CA ILE A 32 -0.38 1.31 10.03
C ILE A 32 -0.51 -0.18 9.75
N ILE A 33 -1.19 -0.89 10.64
CA ILE A 33 -1.48 -2.31 10.50
C ILE A 33 -2.79 -2.44 9.72
N VAL A 34 -2.70 -2.96 8.51
CA VAL A 34 -3.83 -3.25 7.63
C VAL A 34 -4.11 -4.74 7.64
N ALA A 35 -5.32 -5.12 8.03
CA ALA A 35 -5.78 -6.50 7.97
C ALA A 35 -6.39 -6.81 6.61
N GLN A 36 -6.13 -8.04 6.13
CA GLN A 36 -6.81 -8.60 4.97
C GLN A 36 -7.43 -9.93 5.33
N ASP A 37 -8.67 -10.14 4.91
CA ASP A 37 -9.36 -11.41 5.07
C ASP A 37 -8.95 -12.44 4.01
N ALA A 38 -9.41 -13.68 4.17
CA ALA A 38 -9.05 -14.79 3.28
C ALA A 38 -9.54 -14.62 1.84
N ILE A 39 -10.62 -13.87 1.60
CA ILE A 39 -11.12 -13.57 0.25
C ILE A 39 -10.25 -12.50 -0.39
N GLU A 40 -9.91 -11.44 0.36
CA GLU A 40 -9.02 -10.38 -0.11
C GLU A 40 -7.63 -10.91 -0.48
N VAL A 41 -7.10 -11.87 0.28
CA VAL A 41 -5.78 -12.48 0.02
C VAL A 41 -5.76 -13.31 -1.27
N GLN A 42 -6.89 -13.88 -1.71
CA GLN A 42 -6.96 -14.66 -2.95
C GLN A 42 -6.88 -13.78 -4.21
N ASP A 43 -7.24 -12.50 -4.10
CA ASP A 43 -7.07 -11.55 -5.20
C ASP A 43 -5.62 -11.04 -5.25
N ILE A 44 -4.89 -11.45 -6.28
CA ILE A 44 -3.49 -11.03 -6.49
C ILE A 44 -3.33 -9.50 -6.57
N ARG A 45 -4.37 -8.76 -6.96
CA ARG A 45 -4.37 -7.29 -7.00
C ARG A 45 -4.33 -6.67 -5.61
N ASN A 46 -4.50 -7.46 -4.56
CA ASN A 46 -4.35 -7.06 -3.16
C ASN A 46 -2.98 -7.45 -2.59
N ALA A 47 -2.06 -7.98 -3.40
CA ALA A 47 -0.67 -8.16 -3.04
C ALA A 47 0.16 -6.90 -3.42
N PRO A 48 0.82 -6.23 -2.46
CA PRO A 48 1.63 -5.04 -2.72
C PRO A 48 2.68 -5.23 -3.82
N ALA A 49 3.42 -6.34 -3.78
CA ALA A 49 4.47 -6.69 -4.74
C ALA A 49 3.99 -6.69 -6.20
N PHE A 50 2.73 -7.06 -6.45
CA PHE A 50 2.16 -7.14 -7.80
C PHE A 50 1.49 -5.84 -8.24
N SER A 51 0.84 -5.14 -7.31
CA SER A 51 -0.10 -4.07 -7.64
C SER A 51 0.49 -2.66 -7.48
N MET A 52 1.32 -2.42 -6.45
CA MET A 52 1.85 -1.08 -6.19
C MET A 52 2.86 -0.65 -7.26
N GLY A 53 3.78 -1.53 -7.67
CA GLY A 53 4.77 -1.21 -8.70
C GLY A 53 4.11 -0.86 -10.05
N ALA A 54 3.12 -1.65 -10.47
CA ALA A 54 2.37 -1.38 -11.68
C ALA A 54 1.59 -0.06 -11.61
N PHE A 55 1.00 0.26 -10.46
CA PHE A 55 0.31 1.53 -10.26
C PHE A 55 1.26 2.73 -10.36
N LEU A 56 2.40 2.68 -9.66
CA LEU A 56 3.38 3.77 -9.68
C LEU A 56 3.94 4.05 -11.07
N ALA A 57 4.20 2.99 -11.85
CA ALA A 57 4.61 3.11 -13.25
C ALA A 57 3.50 3.74 -14.12
N MET A 58 2.23 3.44 -13.83
CA MET A 58 1.09 3.98 -14.58
C MET A 58 0.86 5.48 -14.31
N VAL A 59 1.13 5.96 -13.09
CA VAL A 59 0.94 7.36 -12.71
C VAL A 59 2.22 8.21 -12.82
N ASP A 60 3.29 7.66 -13.39
CA ASP A 60 4.61 8.29 -13.55
C ASP A 60 5.22 8.82 -12.23
N GLU A 61 4.96 8.13 -11.12
CA GLU A 61 5.49 8.49 -9.79
C GLU A 61 6.55 7.50 -9.31
N ALA A 62 7.55 7.21 -10.14
CA ALA A 62 8.66 6.35 -9.71
C ALA A 62 9.46 6.95 -8.53
N ASN A 63 9.48 8.28 -8.41
CA ASN A 63 10.25 9.01 -7.41
C ASN A 63 9.76 8.81 -5.96
N ILE A 64 8.51 8.39 -5.76
CA ILE A 64 7.98 8.11 -4.41
C ILE A 64 8.42 6.73 -3.89
N PHE A 65 8.87 5.83 -4.78
CA PHE A 65 9.25 4.45 -4.43
C PHE A 65 10.21 4.35 -3.23
N PRO A 66 11.29 5.15 -3.12
CA PRO A 66 12.24 5.05 -2.01
C PRO A 66 11.60 5.33 -0.63
N THR A 67 10.47 6.04 -0.61
CA THR A 67 9.75 6.40 0.63
C THR A 67 8.74 5.33 1.04
N ILE A 68 8.49 4.32 0.21
CA ILE A 68 7.48 3.28 0.47
C ILE A 68 8.13 2.14 1.23
N SER A 69 7.47 1.69 2.29
CA SER A 69 7.82 0.45 2.99
C SER A 69 6.55 -0.32 3.32
N VAL A 70 6.41 -1.52 2.76
CA VAL A 70 5.33 -2.46 3.10
C VAL A 70 5.92 -3.76 3.59
N TYR A 71 5.55 -4.16 4.79
CA TYR A 71 5.88 -5.47 5.33
C TYR A 71 4.63 -6.33 5.41
N THR A 72 4.80 -7.65 5.29
CA THR A 72 3.73 -8.62 5.38
C THR A 72 4.02 -9.65 6.46
N ARG A 73 2.98 -10.09 7.17
CA ARG A 73 3.02 -11.22 8.07
C ARG A 73 1.79 -12.09 7.85
N GLU A 74 1.94 -13.39 8.04
CA GLU A 74 0.79 -14.28 8.14
C GLU A 74 -0.12 -13.80 9.28
N GLY A 75 -1.42 -13.86 9.03
CA GLY A 75 -2.40 -13.54 10.04
C GLY A 75 -2.74 -14.75 10.92
N TYR A 76 -3.82 -14.64 11.69
CA TYR A 76 -4.14 -15.62 12.74
C TYR A 76 -5.53 -16.26 12.56
N ASN A 77 -6.37 -15.75 11.66
CA ASN A 77 -7.66 -16.35 11.32
C ASN A 77 -8.18 -15.89 9.95
N ARG A 78 -9.32 -16.40 9.52
CA ARG A 78 -9.90 -16.04 8.20
C ARG A 78 -10.24 -14.55 8.04
N LYS A 79 -10.54 -13.83 9.12
CA LYS A 79 -10.85 -12.38 9.08
C LYS A 79 -9.59 -11.50 9.08
N HIS A 80 -8.45 -12.08 9.40
CA HIS A 80 -7.13 -11.46 9.41
C HIS A 80 -6.17 -12.54 8.91
N ALA A 81 -6.30 -12.90 7.63
CA ALA A 81 -5.53 -13.95 6.99
C ALA A 81 -4.12 -13.44 6.63
N ARG A 82 -3.99 -12.15 6.33
CA ARG A 82 -2.71 -11.47 6.15
C ARG A 82 -2.72 -10.13 6.86
N LEU A 83 -1.60 -9.77 7.45
CA LEU A 83 -1.37 -8.45 8.03
C LEU A 83 -0.32 -7.72 7.19
N LEU A 84 -0.63 -6.50 6.78
CA LEU A 84 0.30 -5.60 6.12
C LEU A 84 0.66 -4.48 7.09
N TYR A 85 1.95 -4.15 7.19
CA TYR A 85 2.46 -3.01 7.92
C TYR A 85 2.90 -1.99 6.89
N MET A 86 2.17 -0.90 6.79
CA MET A 86 2.38 0.13 5.78
C MET A 86 2.84 1.41 6.46
N ASN A 87 3.98 1.96 6.04
CA ASN A 87 4.30 3.33 6.40
C ASN A 87 3.33 4.31 5.71
N ALA A 88 3.40 5.59 6.08
CA ALA A 88 2.46 6.60 5.59
C ALA A 88 2.40 6.68 4.05
N ALA A 89 3.56 6.63 3.37
CA ALA A 89 3.63 6.67 1.91
C ALA A 89 2.95 5.46 1.27
N ALA A 90 3.24 4.24 1.77
CA ALA A 90 2.60 3.02 1.30
C ALA A 90 1.07 3.07 1.43
N LEU A 91 0.57 3.51 2.59
CA LEU A 91 -0.86 3.59 2.84
C LEU A 91 -1.57 4.58 1.90
N ARG A 92 -0.92 5.71 1.60
CA ARG A 92 -1.44 6.71 0.63
C ARG A 92 -1.56 6.10 -0.76
N VAL A 93 -0.52 5.43 -1.24
CA VAL A 93 -0.53 4.74 -2.54
C VAL A 93 -1.65 3.69 -2.56
N TRP A 94 -1.81 2.90 -1.49
CA TRP A 94 -2.87 1.90 -1.39
C TRP A 94 -4.27 2.52 -1.53
N LYS A 95 -4.52 3.66 -0.88
CA LYS A 95 -5.78 4.40 -0.99
C LYS A 95 -5.96 5.02 -2.38
N ALA A 96 -4.91 5.57 -2.98
CA ALA A 96 -4.92 6.14 -4.33
C ALA A 96 -5.22 5.08 -5.41
N MET A 97 -4.83 3.83 -5.19
CA MET A 97 -5.22 2.68 -6.02
C MET A 97 -6.71 2.31 -5.92
N GLY A 98 -7.50 3.02 -5.10
CA GLY A 98 -8.91 2.73 -4.85
C GLY A 98 -9.12 1.57 -3.87
N LYS A 99 -8.11 1.19 -3.08
CA LYS A 99 -8.26 0.16 -2.04
C LYS A 99 -8.82 0.78 -0.76
N HIS A 100 -9.64 0.01 -0.04
CA HIS A 100 -10.21 0.41 1.24
C HIS A 100 -9.58 -0.41 2.37
N PRO A 101 -8.43 0.03 2.92
CA PRO A 101 -7.71 -0.74 3.92
C PRO A 101 -8.53 -0.87 5.20
N ARG A 102 -8.60 -2.09 5.75
CA ARG A 102 -9.08 -2.30 7.12
C ARG A 102 -7.94 -2.06 8.10
N GLU A 103 -7.82 -0.82 8.56
CA GLU A 103 -6.82 -0.41 9.54
C GLU A 103 -7.22 -0.93 10.94
N ILE A 104 -6.33 -1.68 11.59
CA ILE A 104 -6.61 -2.35 12.88
C ILE A 104 -5.66 -1.93 14.01
N GLY A 105 -4.75 -0.99 13.74
CA GLY A 105 -3.82 -0.46 14.73
C GLY A 105 -2.60 0.22 14.11
N THR A 106 -1.70 0.66 14.97
CA THR A 106 -0.45 1.33 14.61
C THR A 106 0.72 0.69 15.35
N GLN A 107 1.92 0.76 14.78
CA GLN A 107 3.14 0.24 15.39
C GLN A 107 4.36 1.03 14.91
N HIS A 108 5.26 1.40 15.81
CA HIS A 108 6.45 2.20 15.48
C HIS A 108 7.42 1.56 14.47
N ARG A 109 7.47 0.24 14.43
CA ARG A 109 8.32 -0.51 13.50
C ARG A 109 7.62 -1.80 13.06
N PRO A 110 7.94 -2.36 11.89
CA PRO A 110 7.46 -3.68 11.53
C PRO A 110 7.94 -4.70 12.57
N PRO A 111 7.14 -5.71 12.91
CA PRO A 111 7.60 -6.78 13.80
C PRO A 111 8.68 -7.61 13.09
N ASN A 112 9.65 -8.14 13.84
CA ASN A 112 10.76 -8.94 13.28
C ASN A 112 10.28 -10.17 12.48
N SER A 113 9.08 -10.66 12.77
CA SER A 113 8.42 -11.76 12.06
C SER A 113 7.84 -11.38 10.69
N ALA A 114 7.80 -10.08 10.34
CA ALA A 114 7.25 -9.60 9.09
C ALA A 114 8.35 -9.47 8.03
N VAL A 115 8.01 -9.81 6.79
CA VAL A 115 8.91 -9.80 5.63
C VAL A 115 8.61 -8.59 4.77
N LEU A 116 9.64 -7.94 4.22
CA LEU A 116 9.45 -6.85 3.26
C LEU A 116 8.71 -7.37 2.03
N ALA A 117 7.52 -6.81 1.78
CA ALA A 117 6.66 -7.16 0.66
C ALA A 117 6.84 -6.22 -0.53
N PHE A 118 7.15 -4.94 -0.29
CA PHE A 118 7.35 -3.94 -1.33
C PHE A 118 8.08 -2.70 -0.77
N GLY A 119 8.91 -2.06 -1.61
CA GLY A 119 9.59 -0.80 -1.30
C GLY A 119 10.96 -0.97 -0.64
N THR A 120 11.38 0.02 0.12
CA THR A 120 12.66 0.08 0.83
C THR A 120 12.50 -0.43 2.27
N PRO A 121 13.46 -1.21 2.82
CA PRO A 121 13.37 -1.64 4.21
C PRO A 121 13.51 -0.48 5.21
N PHE A 122 12.89 -0.64 6.38
CA PHE A 122 13.06 0.24 7.52
C PHE A 122 14.52 0.28 7.97
N GLY A 123 15.09 1.49 8.07
CA GLY A 123 16.47 1.71 8.52
C GLY A 123 17.55 1.43 7.46
N ALA A 124 17.17 1.35 6.18
CA ALA A 124 18.09 1.32 5.04
C ALA A 124 18.82 2.64 4.83
#